data_AF-A0A848MJV4-F1
#
_entry.id   AF-A0A848MJV4-F1
#
_cell.length_a   1.000
_cell.length_b   1.000
_cell.length_c   1.000
_cell.angle_alpha   90.00
_cell.angle_beta   90.00
_cell.angle_gamma   90.00
#
_symmetry.space_group_name_H-M   'P 1'
#
loop_
_entity.id
_entity.type
_entity.pdbx_description
1 polymer ?
#
loop_
_entity_poly.entity_id
_entity_poly.type
_entity_poly.pdbx_seq_one_letter_code
_entity_poly.pdbx_strand_id
1 'polypeptide(L)' 'MKQLTEQDIEMVNGAGLSDLVNRFQDNANDTLGDISNAINKANGQINNSLDKASNWLNT' A
#
# COMPACT_ATOMS: atom_id res chain seq x y z
N MET A 1 40.28 -16.09 9.29
CA MET A 1 39.04 -15.68 8.57
C MET A 1 38.15 -16.91 8.46
N LYS A 2 36.86 -16.81 8.81
CA LYS A 2 35.90 -17.90 8.58
C LYS A 2 35.51 -17.90 7.10
N GLN A 3 35.65 -19.03 6.41
CA GLN A 3 35.12 -19.20 5.05
C GLN A 3 33.59 -19.30 5.14
N LEU A 4 32.90 -18.55 4.29
CA LEU A 4 31.46 -18.70 4.09
C LEU A 4 31.21 -19.99 3.32
N THR A 5 30.19 -20.75 3.74
CA THR A 5 29.78 -21.99 3.08
C THR A 5 28.86 -21.68 1.88
N GLU A 6 28.73 -22.60 0.93
CA GLU A 6 27.77 -22.47 -0.19
C GLU A 6 26.35 -22.20 0.30
N GLN A 7 25.99 -22.78 1.44
CA GLN A 7 24.70 -22.59 2.11
C GLN A 7 24.52 -21.15 2.64
N ASP A 8 25.58 -20.53 3.16
CA ASP A 8 25.58 -19.12 3.58
C ASP A 8 25.41 -18.19 2.37
N ILE A 9 25.94 -18.58 1.20
CA ILE A 9 25.82 -17.84 -0.05
C ILE A 9 24.41 -17.99 -0.64
N GLU A 10 23.82 -19.19 -0.61
CA GLU A 10 22.46 -19.46 -1.10
C GLU A 10 21.38 -18.73 -0.27
N MET A 11 21.56 -18.65 1.05
CA MET A 11 20.67 -17.87 1.93
C MET A 11 20.65 -16.38 1.56
N VAL A 12 21.76 -15.84 1.07
CA VAL A 12 21.90 -14.43 0.69
C VAL A 12 21.49 -14.18 -0.78
N ASN A 13 21.73 -15.12 -1.70
CA ASN A 13 21.58 -14.88 -3.14
C ASN A 13 20.18 -15.14 -3.73
N GLY A 14 19.29 -15.89 -3.07
CA GLY A 14 17.98 -16.24 -3.65
C GLY A 14 16.79 -16.08 -2.72
N ALA A 15 16.83 -16.73 -1.56
CA ALA A 15 15.70 -16.76 -0.64
C ALA A 15 15.52 -15.44 0.13
N GLY A 16 16.59 -14.89 0.70
CA GLY A 16 16.50 -13.66 1.51
C GLY A 16 16.10 -12.42 0.72
N LEU A 17 16.57 -12.29 -0.54
CA LEU A 17 16.18 -11.19 -1.42
C LEU A 17 14.72 -11.35 -1.90
N SER A 18 14.30 -12.55 -2.26
CA SER A 18 12.91 -12.83 -2.64
C SER A 18 11.93 -12.50 -1.52
N ASP A 19 12.24 -12.90 -0.28
CA ASP A 19 11.39 -12.60 0.89
C ASP A 19 11.34 -11.10 1.22
N LEU A 20 12.43 -10.37 0.97
CA LEU A 20 12.44 -8.92 1.12
C LEU A 20 11.57 -8.24 0.06
N VAL A 21 11.68 -8.68 -1.20
CA VAL A 21 10.85 -8.15 -2.31
C VAL A 21 9.38 -8.44 -2.08
N ASN A 22 9.03 -9.65 -1.63
CA ASN A 22 7.64 -10.01 -1.31
C ASN A 22 7.08 -9.12 -0.19
N ARG A 23 7.81 -8.96 0.92
CA ARG A 23 7.38 -8.05 2.01
C ARG A 23 7.27 -6.61 1.56
N PHE A 24 8.15 -6.16 0.67
CA PHE A 24 8.05 -4.82 0.10
C PHE A 24 6.80 -4.66 -0.77
N GLN A 25 6.48 -5.66 -1.61
CA GLN A 25 5.27 -5.67 -2.42
C GLN A 25 4.01 -5.68 -1.55
N ASP A 26 3.97 -6.50 -0.51
CA ASP A 26 2.84 -6.57 0.42
C ASP A 26 2.61 -5.22 1.11
N ASN A 27 3.67 -4.62 1.67
CA ASN A 27 3.59 -3.29 2.29
C ASN A 27 3.15 -2.20 1.30
N ALA A 28 3.62 -2.27 0.05
CA ALA A 28 3.23 -1.33 -0.98
C ALA A 28 1.75 -1.48 -1.34
N ASN A 29 1.26 -2.72 -1.46
CA ASN A 29 -0.14 -3.01 -1.74
C ASN A 29 -1.06 -2.53 -0.61
N ASP A 30 -0.69 -2.76 0.64
CA ASP A 30 -1.44 -2.27 1.81
C ASP A 30 -1.51 -0.74 1.82
N THR A 31 -0.38 -0.07 1.59
CA THR A 31 -0.31 1.40 1.50
C THR A 31 -1.19 1.94 0.37
N LEU A 32 -1.16 1.30 -0.80
CA LEU A 32 -2.02 1.67 -1.93
C LEU A 32 -3.50 1.44 -1.62
N GLY A 33 -3.83 0.37 -0.90
CA GLY A 33 -5.18 0.09 -0.40
C GLY A 33 -5.70 1.19 0.53
N ASP A 34 -4.88 1.63 1.47
CA ASP A 34 -5.21 2.71 2.40
C ASP A 34 -5.42 4.05 1.68
N ILE A 35 -4.56 4.37 0.71
CA ILE A 35 -4.70 5.57 -0.13
C ILE A 35 -6.01 5.50 -0.92
N SER A 36 -6.33 4.37 -1.55
CA SER A 36 -7.57 4.18 -2.29
C SER A 36 -8.80 4.39 -1.40
N ASN A 37 -8.78 3.81 -0.20
CA ASN A 37 -9.85 3.97 0.78
C ASN A 37 -10.02 5.43 1.23
N ALA A 38 -8.91 6.16 1.44
CA ALA A 38 -8.94 7.57 1.79
C ALA A 38 -9.55 8.42 0.66
N ILE A 39 -9.17 8.17 -0.59
CA ILE A 39 -9.72 8.85 -1.76
C ILE A 39 -11.24 8.61 -1.86
N ASN A 40 -11.68 7.36 -1.72
CA ASN A 40 -13.11 7.03 -1.78
C ASN A 40 -13.93 7.72 -0.68
N LYS A 41 -13.39 7.81 0.55
CA LYS A 41 -14.02 8.56 1.64
C LYS A 41 -14.10 10.04 1.34
N ALA A 42 -13.03 10.65 0.85
CA ALA A 42 -13.00 12.06 0.49
C ALA A 42 -14.02 12.38 -0.62
N ASN A 43 -14.07 11.56 -1.67
CA ASN A 43 -15.05 11.69 -2.74
C ASN A 43 -16.49 11.60 -2.20
N GLY A 44 -16.78 10.65 -1.30
CA GLY A 44 -18.08 10.53 -0.66
C GLY A 44 -18.47 11.78 0.15
N GLN A 45 -17.52 12.36 0.89
CA GLN A 45 -17.74 13.58 1.66
C GLN A 45 -17.97 14.81 0.77
N ILE A 46 -17.22 14.92 -0.34
CA ILE A 46 -17.39 15.97 -1.34
C ILE A 46 -18.79 15.89 -1.96
N ASN A 47 -19.19 14.71 -2.46
CA ASN A 47 -20.49 14.51 -3.07
C ASN A 47 -21.63 14.84 -2.09
N ASN A 48 -21.56 14.34 -0.85
CA ASN A 48 -22.55 14.68 0.18
C ASN A 48 -22.63 16.19 0.46
N SER A 49 -21.50 16.91 0.38
CA SER A 49 -21.48 18.36 0.59
C SER A 49 -22.06 19.11 -0.61
N LEU A 50 -21.78 18.66 -1.83
CA LEU A 50 -22.38 19.18 -3.05
C LEU A 50 -23.89 18.98 -3.07
N ASP A 51 -24.37 17.80 -2.69
CA ASP A 51 -25.81 17.51 -2.59
C ASP A 51 -26.50 18.44 -1.59
N LYS A 52 -25.89 18.67 -0.42
CA LYS A 52 -26.42 19.61 0.58
C LYS A 52 -26.44 21.05 0.06
N ALA A 53 -25.36 21.50 -0.60
CA ALA A 53 -25.29 22.83 -1.18
C ALA A 53 -26.34 23.02 -2.28
N SER A 54 -26.51 22.02 -3.14
CA SER A 54 -27.53 22.00 -4.19
C SER A 54 -28.94 22.09 -3.59
N ASN A 55 -29.22 21.28 -2.56
CA ASN A 55 -30.52 21.33 -1.88
C ASN A 55 -30.79 22.71 -1.25
N TRP A 56 -29.80 23.31 -0.59
CA TRP A 56 -29.93 24.64 0.01
C TRP A 56 -30.20 25.74 -1.02
N LEU A 57 -29.56 25.67 -2.20
CA LEU A 57 -29.79 26.64 -3.28
C LEU A 57 -31.17 26.50 -3.94
N ASN A 58 -31.78 25.32 -3.85
CA ASN A 58 -33.09 25.03 -4.44
C ASN A 58 -34.26 25.13 -3.44
N THR A 59 -33.99 25.41 -2.17
CA THR A 59 -34.98 25.74 -1.12
C THR A 59 -35.08 27.24 -0.90
#